data_AF-A0A0F9S6G0-F1
#
_entry.id   AF-A0A0F9S6G0-F1
#
_cell.length_a   1.000
_cell.length_b   1.000
_cell.length_c   1.000
_cell.angle_alpha   90.00
_cell.angle_beta   90.00
_cell.angle_gamma   90.00
#
_symmetry.space_group_name_H-M   'P 1'
#
loop_
_entity.id
_entity.type
_entity.pdbx_description
1 polymer ?
#
loop_
_entity_poly.entity_id
_entity_poly.type
_entity_poly.pdbx_seq_one_letter_code
_entity_poly.pdbx_strand_id
1 'polypeptide(L)'
;MITVLFGFGNEKILVIVEGTNVSFCSTQFGAKKTTIDGLQLNHEGVIKEFPDLKEDKEWRKKTIERFKEKISGFKTEQQRVNYIIEDLRKYGYIPEQKQIGGFRPKKII
;
A
#
# COMPACT_ATOMS: atom_id res chain seq x y z
N MET A 1 -2.06 7.86 13.90
CA MET A 1 -1.81 6.48 13.42
C MET A 1 -3.08 5.88 12.84
N ILE A 2 -3.02 5.42 11.60
CA ILE A 2 -4.08 4.67 10.93
C ILE A 2 -3.49 3.37 10.38
N THR A 3 -4.15 2.25 10.59
CA THR A 3 -3.78 0.96 10.00
C THR A 3 -4.84 0.49 9.02
N VAL A 4 -4.40 -0.19 7.97
CA VAL A 4 -5.27 -0.79 6.96
C VAL A 4 -4.81 -2.21 6.69
N LEU A 5 -5.72 -3.18 6.84
CA LEU A 5 -5.48 -4.56 6.49
C LEU A 5 -5.89 -4.77 5.03
N PHE A 6 -4.99 -5.32 4.23
CA PHE A 6 -5.24 -5.75 2.87
C PHE A 6 -5.09 -7.27 2.74
N GLY A 7 -5.92 -7.88 1.90
CA GLY A 7 -5.67 -9.20 1.33
C GLY A 7 -4.93 -9.06 0.00
N PHE A 8 -3.98 -9.96 -0.25
CA PHE A 8 -3.32 -10.10 -1.55
C PHE A 8 -3.09 -11.60 -1.81
N GLY A 9 -3.83 -12.18 -2.76
CA GLY A 9 -3.87 -13.64 -2.91
C GLY A 9 -4.30 -14.34 -1.61
N ASN A 10 -3.43 -15.19 -1.06
CA ASN A 10 -3.62 -15.88 0.22
C ASN A 10 -2.91 -15.17 1.41
N GLU A 11 -2.31 -14.00 1.18
CA GLU A 11 -1.57 -13.25 2.19
C GLU A 11 -2.40 -12.11 2.77
N LYS A 12 -2.12 -11.74 4.02
CA LYS A 12 -2.61 -10.50 4.62
C LYS A 12 -1.44 -9.55 4.83
N ILE A 13 -1.64 -8.31 4.41
CA ILE A 13 -0.66 -7.24 4.46
C ILE A 13 -1.27 -6.09 5.25
N LEU A 14 -0.68 -5.80 6.41
CA LEU A 14 -1.07 -4.69 7.25
C LEU A 14 -0.23 -3.46 6.88
N VAL A 15 -0.88 -2.40 6.44
CA VAL A 15 -0.25 -1.10 6.19
C VAL A 15 -0.47 -0.21 7.39
N ILE A 16 0.60 0.38 7.91
CA ILE A 16 0.59 1.27 9.07
C ILE A 16 1.06 2.64 8.61
N VAL A 17 0.21 3.65 8.80
CA VAL A 17 0.51 5.05 8.51
C VAL A 17 0.59 5.80 9.84
N GLU A 18 1.78 6.31 10.15
CA GLU A 18 2.08 7.08 11.35
C GLU A 18 2.78 8.38 10.96
N GLY A 19 2.02 9.48 10.97
CA GLY A 19 2.46 10.77 10.46
C GLY A 19 2.93 10.67 9.01
N THR A 20 4.24 10.86 8.79
CA THR A 20 4.87 10.77 7.47
C THR A 20 5.32 9.35 7.10
N ASN A 21 5.36 8.45 8.06
CA ASN A 21 5.92 7.12 7.88
C ASN A 21 4.84 6.14 7.43
N VAL A 22 5.17 5.34 6.41
CA VAL A 22 4.31 4.24 5.94
C VAL A 22 5.10 2.95 6.03
N SER A 23 4.59 2.00 6.81
CA SER A 23 5.18 0.67 7.00
C SER A 23 4.24 -0.41 6.50
N PHE A 24 4.80 -1.50 5.99
CA PHE A 24 4.06 -2.66 5.50
C PHE A 24 4.45 -3.88 6.34
N CYS A 25 3.47 -4.64 6.80
CA CYS A 25 3.71 -5.83 7.62
C CYS A 25 3.00 -7.01 6.98
N SER A 26 3.75 -8.03 6.55
CA SER A 26 3.14 -9.32 6.17
C SER A 26 2.84 -10.12 7.44
N THR A 27 1.61 -10.62 7.55
CA THR A 27 1.21 -11.44 8.70
C THR A 27 1.72 -12.88 8.59
N GLN A 28 2.18 -13.33 7.42
CA GLN A 28 2.66 -14.71 7.21
C GLN A 28 3.96 -15.03 7.96
N PHE A 29 4.81 -14.03 8.23
CA PHE A 29 6.13 -14.25 8.84
C PHE A 29 6.26 -13.65 10.25
N GLY A 30 5.16 -13.55 11.00
CA GLY A 30 5.19 -13.03 12.37
C GLY A 30 5.28 -11.50 12.45
N ALA A 31 4.59 -10.79 11.56
CA ALA A 31 4.52 -9.32 11.51
C ALA A 31 5.89 -8.61 11.36
N LYS A 32 6.74 -9.13 10.46
CA LYS A 32 7.95 -8.40 10.06
C LYS A 32 7.55 -7.12 9.33
N LYS A 33 7.95 -5.97 9.89
CA LYS A 33 7.89 -4.67 9.24
C LYS A 33 8.84 -4.69 8.05
N THR A 34 8.30 -4.62 6.85
CA THR A 34 9.04 -4.36 5.62
C THR A 34 8.79 -2.92 5.18
N THR A 35 9.77 -2.35 4.49
CA THR A 35 9.57 -1.06 3.83
C THR A 35 8.61 -1.23 2.66
N ILE A 36 8.13 -0.12 2.12
CA ILE A 36 7.32 -0.06 0.90
C ILE A 36 8.00 -0.75 -0.30
N ASP A 37 9.32 -0.97 -0.24
CA ASP A 37 10.09 -1.71 -1.25
C ASP A 37 9.70 -3.21 -1.30
N GLY A 38 9.15 -3.73 -0.20
CA GLY A 38 8.61 -5.09 -0.10
C GLY A 38 7.21 -5.28 -0.69
N LEU A 39 6.60 -4.26 -1.27
CA LEU A 39 5.28 -4.38 -1.93
C LEU A 39 5.33 -5.39 -3.08
N GLN A 40 4.33 -6.26 -3.12
CA GLN A 40 4.08 -7.17 -4.23
C GLN A 40 3.23 -6.42 -5.26
N LEU A 41 3.84 -6.01 -6.37
CA LEU A 41 3.14 -5.27 -7.42
C LEU A 41 2.79 -6.21 -8.57
N ASN A 42 1.53 -6.20 -9.01
CA ASN A 42 1.13 -6.87 -10.25
C ASN A 42 1.57 -6.04 -11.46
N HIS A 43 2.44 -6.61 -12.29
CA HIS A 43 2.95 -5.97 -13.50
C HIS A 43 1.84 -5.47 -14.45
N GLU A 44 0.75 -6.23 -14.61
CA GLU A 44 -0.39 -5.81 -15.44
C GLU A 44 -1.10 -4.57 -14.86
N GLY A 45 -1.25 -4.52 -13.53
CA GLY A 45 -1.82 -3.36 -12.84
C GLY A 45 -0.93 -2.14 -12.96
N VAL A 46 0.39 -2.34 -12.87
CA VAL A 46 1.38 -1.26 -13.07
C VAL A 46 1.36 -0.74 -14.50
N ILE A 47 1.33 -1.58 -15.53
CA ILE A 47 1.31 -1.12 -16.92
C ILE A 47 0.03 -0.35 -17.24
N LYS A 48 -1.10 -0.72 -16.64
CA LYS A 48 -2.36 0.03 -16.80
C LYS A 48 -2.27 1.45 -16.25
N GLU A 49 -1.61 1.63 -15.12
CA GLU A 49 -1.41 2.94 -14.47
C GLU A 49 -0.27 3.74 -15.11
N PHE A 50 0.82 3.06 -15.46
CA PHE A 50 2.06 3.61 -15.99
C PHE A 50 2.46 2.86 -17.27
N PRO A 51 1.80 3.14 -18.42
CA PRO A 51 2.10 2.47 -19.68
C PRO A 51 3.55 2.67 -20.14
N ASP A 52 4.19 3.76 -19.70
CA ASP A 52 5.59 4.08 -19.98
C ASP A 52 6.58 3.07 -19.36
N LEU A 53 6.16 2.33 -18.34
CA LEU A 53 6.99 1.33 -17.66
C LEU A 53 6.92 -0.07 -18.30
N LYS A 54 6.14 -0.27 -19.37
CA LYS A 54 5.88 -1.59 -19.98
C LYS A 54 7.14 -2.34 -20.41
N GLU A 55 8.12 -1.64 -20.95
CA GLU A 55 9.38 -2.23 -21.44
C GLU A 55 10.56 -1.91 -20.51
N ASP A 56 10.28 -1.25 -19.38
CA ASP A 56 11.30 -0.79 -18.45
C ASP A 56 11.69 -1.93 -17.49
N LYS A 57 12.96 -2.36 -17.53
CA LYS A 57 13.47 -3.42 -16.64
C LYS A 57 13.44 -3.02 -15.16
N GLU A 58 13.41 -1.72 -14.86
CA GLU A 58 13.33 -1.17 -13.51
C GLU A 58 11.90 -0.70 -13.14
N TRP A 59 10.87 -1.13 -13.88
CA TRP A 59 9.46 -0.73 -13.66
C TRP A 59 9.04 -0.80 -12.19
N ARG A 60 9.45 -1.86 -11.47
CA ARG A 60 9.07 -2.07 -10.07
C ARG A 60 9.63 -0.98 -9.18
N LYS A 61 10.90 -0.63 -9.35
CA LYS A 61 11.57 0.41 -8.58
C LYS A 61 10.94 1.78 -8.86
N LYS A 62 10.74 2.12 -10.13
CA LYS A 62 10.12 3.39 -10.54
C LYS A 62 8.69 3.54 -10.05
N THR A 63 7.92 2.45 -10.05
CA THR A 63 6.55 2.44 -9.49
C THR A 63 6.57 2.75 -8.00
N ILE A 64 7.47 2.10 -7.25
CA ILE A 64 7.61 2.32 -5.81
C ILE A 64 8.08 3.74 -5.50
N GLU A 65 8.99 4.30 -6.30
CA GLU A 65 9.42 5.69 -6.19
C GLU A 65 8.25 6.66 -6.43
N ARG A 66 7.50 6.49 -7.52
CA ARG A 66 6.29 7.30 -7.80
C ARG A 66 5.26 7.20 -6.66
N PHE A 67 5.07 6.01 -6.11
CA PHE A 67 4.18 5.79 -4.98
C PHE A 67 4.66 6.51 -3.71
N LYS A 68 5.96 6.44 -3.40
CA LYS A 68 6.59 7.20 -2.29
C LYS A 68 6.41 8.70 -2.46
N GLU A 69 6.65 9.23 -3.66
CA GLU A 69 6.51 10.66 -3.98
C GLU A 69 5.06 11.14 -3.83
N LYS A 70 4.09 10.35 -4.31
CA LYS A 70 2.67 10.68 -4.13
C LYS A 70 2.27 10.68 -2.66
N ILE A 71 2.72 9.68 -1.89
CA ILE A 71 2.46 9.60 -0.44
C ILE A 71 3.06 10.80 0.31
N SER A 72 4.29 11.19 -0.03
CA SER A 72 4.99 12.29 0.65
C SER A 72 4.30 13.64 0.43
N GLY A 73 3.63 13.83 -0.71
CA GLY A 73 2.84 15.03 -1.03
C GLY A 73 1.58 15.23 -0.18
N PHE A 74 1.10 14.20 0.54
CA PHE A 74 -0.09 14.32 1.38
C PHE A 74 0.23 14.82 2.79
N LYS A 75 -0.58 15.79 3.25
CA LYS A 75 -0.40 16.48 4.53
C LYS A 75 -0.96 15.71 5.72
N THR A 76 -1.95 14.85 5.51
CA THR A 76 -2.64 14.12 6.58
C THR A 76 -2.54 12.61 6.42
N GLU A 77 -2.52 11.88 7.54
CA GLU A 77 -2.58 10.41 7.54
C GLU A 77 -3.81 9.89 6.76
N GLN A 78 -4.93 10.60 6.87
CA GLN A 78 -6.17 10.24 6.20
C GLN A 78 -6.07 10.32 4.67
N GLN A 79 -5.43 11.37 4.15
CA GLN A 79 -5.16 11.49 2.71
C GLN A 79 -4.21 10.40 2.22
N ARG A 80 -3.14 10.12 2.97
CA ARG A 80 -2.18 9.05 2.65
C ARG A 80 -2.88 7.70 2.58
N VAL A 81 -3.69 7.37 3.58
CA VAL A 81 -4.43 6.11 3.63
C VAL A 81 -5.42 5.98 2.48
N ASN A 82 -6.15 7.04 2.16
CA ASN A 82 -7.10 7.01 1.05
C ASN A 82 -6.37 6.72 -0.28
N TYR A 83 -5.27 7.42 -0.54
CA TYR A 83 -4.46 7.17 -1.74
C TYR A 83 -3.89 5.74 -1.75
N ILE A 84 -3.33 5.26 -0.64
CA ILE A 84 -2.82 3.89 -0.54
C ILE A 84 -3.91 2.86 -0.85
N ILE A 85 -5.12 3.04 -0.31
CA ILE A 85 -6.25 2.14 -0.57
C ILE A 85 -6.62 2.14 -2.06
N GLU A 86 -6.72 3.31 -2.68
CA GLU A 86 -7.08 3.44 -4.08
C GLU A 86 -6.01 2.89 -5.02
N ASP A 87 -4.73 3.17 -4.75
CA ASP A 87 -3.63 2.76 -5.62
C ASP A 87 -3.38 1.25 -5.51
N LEU A 88 -3.33 0.71 -4.29
CA LEU A 88 -3.08 -0.72 -4.10
C LEU A 88 -4.20 -1.60 -4.68
N ARG A 89 -5.45 -1.11 -4.73
CA ARG A 89 -6.55 -1.80 -5.44
C ARG A 89 -6.21 -2.11 -6.89
N LYS A 90 -5.50 -1.21 -7.57
CA LYS A 90 -5.09 -1.38 -8.98
C LYS A 90 -4.09 -2.52 -9.16
N TYR A 91 -3.29 -2.80 -8.13
CA TYR A 91 -2.29 -3.86 -8.14
C TYR A 91 -2.81 -5.20 -7.62
N GLY A 92 -4.11 -5.31 -7.29
CA GLY A 92 -4.75 -6.55 -6.83
C GLY A 92 -4.86 -6.69 -5.30
N TYR A 93 -4.58 -5.63 -4.55
CA TYR A 93 -4.84 -5.64 -3.10
C TYR A 93 -6.31 -5.39 -2.81
N ILE A 94 -6.84 -6.15 -1.86
CA ILE A 94 -8.22 -6.04 -1.40
C ILE A 94 -8.20 -5.41 -0.02
N PRO A 95 -8.62 -4.14 0.16
CA PRO A 95 -8.70 -3.54 1.48
C PRO A 95 -9.85 -4.19 2.27
N GLU A 96 -9.55 -4.69 3.47
CA GLU A 96 -10.52 -5.42 4.29
C GLU A 96 -10.95 -4.64 5.51
N GLN A 97 -10.00 -4.01 6.20
CA GLN A 97 -10.24 -3.32 7.46
C GLN A 97 -9.40 -2.06 7.56
N LYS A 98 -9.95 -1.03 8.19
CA LYS A 98 -9.27 0.20 8.57
C LYS A 98 -9.46 0.45 10.06
N GLN A 99 -8.39 0.76 10.75
CA GLN A 99 -8.43 1.14 12.16
C GLN A 99 -7.70 2.46 12.36
N ILE A 100 -8.36 3.37 13.07
CA ILE A 100 -7.75 4.62 13.54
C ILE A 100 -7.30 4.37 14.98
N GLY A 101 -6.10 4.82 15.36
CA GLY A 101 -5.58 4.63 16.72
C GLY A 101 -6.58 5.09 17.78
N GLY A 102 -6.86 4.23 18.77
CA GLY A 102 -7.86 4.47 19.81
C GLY A 102 -9.32 4.15 19.43
N PHE A 103 -9.59 3.81 18.17
CA PHE A 103 -10.92 3.43 17.70
C PHE A 103 -11.01 1.94 17.33
N ARG A 104 -12.24 1.41 17.35
CA ARG A 104 -12.50 0.04 16.86
C ARG A 104 -12.24 -0.05 15.35
N PRO A 105 -11.64 -1.16 14.86
CA PRO A 105 -11.52 -1.42 13.43
C PRO A 105 -12.87 -1.39 12.72
N LYS A 106 -12.90 -0.81 11.53
CA LYS A 106 -14.07 -0.79 10.63
C LYS A 106 -13.74 -1.59 9.37
N LYS A 107 -14.68 -2.39 8.88
CA LYS A 107 -14.54 -3.06 7.58
C LYS A 107 -14.61 -2.02 6.45
N ILE A 108 -13.75 -2.18 5.45
CA ILE A 108 -13.86 -1.46 4.18
C ILE A 108 -14.71 -2.37 3.29
N ILE A 109 -15.93 -1.93 2.96
CA ILE A 109 -16.86 -2.64 2.07
C ILE A 109 -16.57 -2.19 0.63
#